data_AF-A0A847L4H7-F1
#
_entry.id   AF-A0A847L4H7-F1
#
_cell.length_a   1.000
_cell.length_b   1.000
_cell.length_c   1.000
_cell.angle_alpha   90.00
_cell.angle_beta   90.00
_cell.angle_gamma   90.00
#
_symmetry.space_group_name_H-M   'P 1'
#
loop_
_entity.id
_entity.type
_entity.pdbx_description
1 polymer ?
#
loop_
_entity_poly.entity_id
_entity_poly.type
_entity_poly.pdbx_seq_one_letter_code
_entity_poly.pdbx_strand_id
1 'polypeptide(L)'
;MKKITLFFFVAIFTSINVLATTVNNPKDENGFYIVKWDCATNSFASSNDFEVDETFVIAFDVTGTPLESWLKETPTAPGATRSLAFNKWTGFGDLNGDSHRLKPLKENIYGATWNIAQLATTMDLSAAQTLDAETFVFGQLFGFEYTADDPGAGWWMWPAGEPVGETLNPGTDSEATFKTLPYTGTKTSPEFYNDDYDGLWGENYPIKGYAPACTVISGVNSPIISNSPIISRKYISIQGMELAEEPIYGIYFEQVMREDGTIQVFKLFKSKN
;
A
#
# COMPACT_ATOMS: atom_id res chain seq x y z
N MET A 1 45.07 62.49 7.82
CA MET A 1 43.75 61.98 8.23
C MET A 1 42.98 61.54 6.98
N LYS A 2 42.36 60.34 7.02
CA LYS A 2 41.16 59.90 6.25
C LYS A 2 41.38 59.67 4.74
N LYS A 3 40.97 58.57 4.10
CA LYS A 3 40.13 57.39 4.42
C LYS A 3 40.45 56.26 3.42
N ILE A 4 40.46 55.02 3.91
CA ILE A 4 40.42 53.78 3.12
C ILE A 4 38.97 53.56 2.69
N THR A 5 38.72 53.17 1.45
CA THR A 5 37.41 52.64 1.03
C THR A 5 37.64 51.42 0.16
N LEU A 6 37.55 50.26 0.81
CA LEU A 6 37.50 48.93 0.22
C LEU A 6 36.03 48.66 -0.14
N PHE A 7 35.70 48.53 -1.42
CA PHE A 7 34.38 48.08 -1.84
C PHE A 7 34.31 46.55 -1.76
N PHE A 8 33.58 46.07 -0.76
CA PHE A 8 33.13 44.67 -0.66
C PHE A 8 32.06 44.42 -1.73
N PHE A 9 32.37 43.61 -2.74
CA PHE A 9 31.35 42.92 -3.54
C PHE A 9 31.06 41.58 -2.84
N VAL A 10 30.05 41.58 -1.96
CA VAL A 10 29.42 40.32 -1.52
C VAL A 10 28.48 39.89 -2.63
N ALA A 11 28.95 38.99 -3.49
CA ALA A 11 28.09 38.24 -4.38
C ALA A 11 27.25 37.29 -3.51
N ILE A 12 26.02 37.70 -3.23
CA ILE A 12 25.00 36.80 -2.68
C ILE A 12 24.63 35.83 -3.82
N PHE A 13 25.30 34.68 -3.87
CA PHE A 13 24.77 33.51 -4.55
C PHE A 13 23.64 32.97 -3.67
N THR A 14 22.42 33.46 -3.86
CA THR A 14 21.23 32.68 -3.53
C THR A 14 21.19 31.52 -4.52
N SER A 15 21.84 30.41 -4.18
CA SER A 15 21.47 29.11 -4.73
C SER A 15 20.05 28.84 -4.25
N ILE A 16 19.07 29.11 -5.12
CA ILE A 16 17.73 28.56 -4.97
C ILE A 16 17.92 27.06 -5.20
N ASN A 17 18.22 26.31 -4.14
CA ASN A 17 18.07 24.85 -4.20
C ASN A 17 16.58 24.64 -4.41
N VAL A 18 16.20 24.25 -5.62
CA VAL A 18 14.90 23.64 -5.89
C VAL A 18 14.92 22.38 -5.04
N LEU A 19 14.30 22.43 -3.86
CA LEU A 19 14.10 21.25 -3.04
C LEU A 19 13.09 20.40 -3.82
N ALA A 20 13.56 19.32 -4.43
CA ALA A 20 12.64 18.26 -4.84
C ALA A 20 11.82 17.89 -3.60
N THR A 21 10.49 17.92 -3.71
CA THR A 21 9.62 17.64 -2.58
C THR A 21 9.89 16.22 -2.09
N THR A 22 10.53 16.07 -0.93
CA THR A 22 10.81 14.76 -0.32
C THR A 22 9.69 14.42 0.66
N VAL A 23 9.19 13.18 0.63
CA VAL A 23 8.31 12.67 1.70
C VAL A 23 9.10 12.48 3.00
N ASN A 24 8.39 12.45 4.13
CA ASN A 24 8.95 12.36 5.49
C ASN A 24 9.14 10.91 5.98
N ASN A 25 8.98 9.93 5.09
CA ASN A 25 9.31 8.53 5.38
C ASN A 25 10.74 8.40 5.93
N PRO A 26 10.99 7.46 6.88
CA PRO A 26 12.35 7.07 7.25
C PRO A 26 13.15 6.60 6.03
N LYS A 27 14.47 6.70 6.09
CA LYS A 27 15.38 6.20 5.04
C LYS A 27 16.31 5.14 5.59
N ASP A 28 16.70 4.19 4.74
CA ASP A 28 17.78 3.25 5.04
C ASP A 28 19.17 3.90 4.93
N GLU A 29 20.22 3.12 5.17
CA GLU A 29 21.61 3.57 5.10
C GLU A 29 22.05 4.00 3.69
N ASN A 30 21.35 3.56 2.65
CA ASN A 30 21.62 3.89 1.25
C ASN A 30 20.74 5.04 0.74
N GLY A 31 19.87 5.59 1.59
CA GLY A 31 19.00 6.72 1.27
C GLY A 31 17.65 6.34 0.64
N PHE A 32 17.32 5.05 0.53
CA PHE A 32 16.01 4.59 0.05
C PHE A 32 14.96 4.77 1.13
N TYR A 33 13.74 5.14 0.74
CA TYR A 33 12.65 5.27 1.69
C TYR A 33 12.21 3.91 2.23
N ILE A 34 11.99 3.86 3.55
CA ILE A 34 11.26 2.78 4.18
C ILE A 34 9.77 3.06 3.97
N VAL A 35 9.14 2.21 3.16
CA VAL A 35 7.74 2.37 2.75
C VAL A 35 6.84 1.32 3.36
N LYS A 36 7.40 0.25 3.93
CA LYS A 36 6.63 -0.77 4.64
C LYS A 36 6.01 -0.19 5.91
N TRP A 37 4.69 -0.27 6.01
CA TRP A 37 3.93 0.05 7.21
C TRP A 37 3.62 -1.22 8.01
N ASP A 38 3.87 -1.17 9.32
CA ASP A 38 3.44 -2.21 10.24
C ASP A 38 2.10 -1.83 10.87
N CYS A 39 1.05 -2.51 10.42
CA CYS A 39 -0.31 -2.31 10.90
C CYS A 39 -0.52 -2.73 12.37
N ALA A 40 0.32 -3.63 12.92
CA ALA A 40 0.21 -4.06 14.30
C ALA A 40 0.73 -2.99 15.28
N THR A 41 1.81 -2.29 14.89
CA THR A 41 2.41 -1.22 15.70
C THR A 41 1.98 0.18 15.28
N ASN A 42 1.28 0.30 14.15
CA ASN A 42 0.81 1.57 13.58
C ASN A 42 1.96 2.57 13.35
N SER A 43 3.05 2.05 12.76
CA SER A 43 4.30 2.76 12.49
C SER A 43 5.00 2.22 11.24
N PHE A 44 5.97 2.97 10.69
CA PHE A 44 6.85 2.44 9.66
C PHE A 44 7.69 1.29 10.23
N ALA A 45 7.90 0.24 9.44
CA ALA A 45 8.83 -0.82 9.78
C ALA A 45 10.26 -0.27 9.92
N SER A 46 11.15 -1.04 10.54
CA SER A 46 12.58 -0.67 10.64
C SER A 46 13.31 -0.79 9.30
N SER A 47 12.77 -1.55 8.34
CA SER A 47 13.35 -1.75 7.00
C SER A 47 12.29 -2.24 6.01
N ASN A 48 12.59 -2.17 4.71
CA ASN A 48 11.82 -2.84 3.67
C ASN A 48 12.28 -4.30 3.58
N ASP A 49 11.71 -5.16 4.42
CA ASP A 49 12.09 -6.57 4.54
C ASP A 49 11.18 -7.50 3.74
N PHE A 50 10.77 -7.08 2.54
CA PHE A 50 9.87 -7.84 1.66
C PHE A 50 10.47 -8.18 0.30
N GLU A 51 10.09 -9.33 -0.26
CA GLU A 51 10.44 -9.72 -1.63
C GLU A 51 9.41 -9.22 -2.66
N VAL A 52 9.76 -9.30 -3.95
CA VAL A 52 8.93 -8.77 -5.05
C VAL A 52 7.54 -9.40 -5.15
N ASP A 53 7.38 -10.65 -4.70
CA ASP A 53 6.12 -11.41 -4.69
C ASP A 53 5.54 -11.59 -3.28
N GLU A 54 5.99 -10.80 -2.32
CA GLU A 54 5.39 -10.69 -0.99
C GLU A 54 4.31 -9.59 -0.97
N THR A 55 3.24 -9.83 -0.19
CA THR A 55 2.24 -8.81 0.10
C THR A 55 2.70 -7.95 1.27
N PHE A 56 2.65 -6.63 1.11
CA PHE A 56 3.00 -5.67 2.16
C PHE A 56 2.10 -4.43 2.10
N VAL A 57 2.05 -3.66 3.18
CA VAL A 57 1.38 -2.36 3.20
C VAL A 57 2.39 -1.28 2.87
N ILE A 58 2.18 -0.60 1.75
CA ILE A 58 2.96 0.58 1.39
C ILE A 58 2.34 1.82 2.04
N ALA A 59 3.17 2.74 2.53
CA ALA A 59 2.73 4.01 3.07
C ALA A 59 3.69 5.16 2.75
N PHE A 60 3.14 6.37 2.64
CA PHE A 60 3.86 7.62 2.45
C PHE A 60 3.43 8.63 3.52
N ASP A 61 4.41 9.21 4.21
CA ASP A 61 4.22 10.32 5.15
C ASP A 61 4.48 11.64 4.43
N VAL A 62 3.42 12.41 4.24
CA VAL A 62 3.51 13.71 3.56
C VAL A 62 3.68 14.89 4.51
N THR A 63 3.95 14.64 5.81
CA THR A 63 4.18 15.70 6.79
C THR A 63 5.29 16.65 6.36
N GLY A 64 5.04 17.95 6.46
CA GLY A 64 5.98 19.01 6.07
C GLY A 64 6.10 19.21 4.56
N THR A 65 5.37 18.46 3.74
CA THR A 65 5.36 18.63 2.28
C THR A 65 4.23 19.56 1.82
N PRO A 66 4.31 20.13 0.61
CA PRO A 66 3.20 20.86 -0.01
C PRO A 66 1.92 20.02 -0.15
N LEU A 67 2.03 18.68 -0.28
CA LEU A 67 0.88 17.77 -0.34
C LEU A 67 0.10 17.78 0.97
N GLU A 68 0.73 17.90 2.14
CA GLU A 68 0.03 17.94 3.43
C GLU A 68 -0.97 19.12 3.48
N SER A 69 -0.53 20.31 3.04
CA SER A 69 -1.39 21.49 3.03
C SER A 69 -2.48 21.35 1.98
N TRP A 70 -2.10 20.91 0.77
CA TRP A 70 -3.03 20.72 -0.35
C TRP A 70 -4.16 19.73 -0.02
N LEU A 71 -3.88 18.64 0.68
CA LEU A 71 -4.88 17.66 1.11
C LEU A 71 -5.95 18.23 2.05
N LYS A 72 -5.66 19.34 2.75
CA LYS A 72 -6.55 19.99 3.73
C LYS A 72 -7.37 21.12 3.12
N GLU A 73 -7.04 21.58 1.92
CA GLU A 73 -7.80 22.64 1.25
C GLU A 73 -9.14 22.12 0.69
N THR A 74 -10.03 23.05 0.35
CA THR A 74 -11.28 22.72 -0.31
C THR A 74 -11.04 22.11 -1.70
N PRO A 75 -11.61 20.93 -1.99
CA PRO A 75 -11.50 20.31 -3.30
C PRO A 75 -12.07 21.17 -4.42
N THR A 76 -11.52 21.03 -5.62
CA THR A 76 -11.96 21.78 -6.80
C THR A 76 -13.27 21.25 -7.36
N ALA A 77 -13.45 19.93 -7.35
CA ALA A 77 -14.70 19.28 -7.72
C ALA A 77 -15.73 19.40 -6.56
N PRO A 78 -16.96 19.89 -6.83
CA PRO A 78 -17.99 20.01 -5.80
C PRO A 78 -18.31 18.67 -5.14
N GLY A 79 -18.25 18.63 -3.80
CA GLY A 79 -18.53 17.42 -3.02
C GLY A 79 -17.42 16.36 -3.08
N ALA A 80 -16.28 16.66 -3.71
CA ALA A 80 -15.15 15.75 -3.71
C ALA A 80 -14.39 15.76 -2.37
N THR A 81 -13.53 14.77 -2.21
CA THR A 81 -12.51 14.65 -1.17
C THR A 81 -11.15 14.48 -1.84
N ARG A 82 -10.08 15.01 -1.25
CA ARG A 82 -8.71 14.85 -1.74
C ARG A 82 -8.03 13.63 -1.14
N SER A 83 -7.17 12.98 -1.93
CA SER A 83 -6.28 11.93 -1.46
C SER A 83 -5.07 11.79 -2.39
N LEU A 84 -4.26 10.74 -2.23
CA LEU A 84 -3.01 10.57 -2.95
C LEU A 84 -3.05 9.34 -3.86
N ALA A 85 -2.33 9.41 -4.97
CA ALA A 85 -2.08 8.28 -5.85
C ALA A 85 -0.60 8.17 -6.19
N PHE A 86 -0.15 6.96 -6.50
CA PHE A 86 1.24 6.68 -6.83
C PHE A 86 1.35 6.01 -8.20
N ASN A 87 1.95 6.75 -9.13
CA ASN A 87 2.39 6.20 -10.42
C ASN A 87 3.76 5.55 -10.22
N LYS A 88 4.02 4.40 -10.86
CA LYS A 88 5.19 3.57 -10.51
C LYS A 88 5.65 2.66 -11.62
N TRP A 89 6.96 2.43 -11.64
CA TRP A 89 7.64 1.52 -12.54
C TRP A 89 8.87 0.95 -11.84
N THR A 90 9.54 0.01 -12.49
CA THR A 90 10.75 -0.65 -11.98
C THR A 90 11.85 -0.64 -13.01
N GLY A 91 13.06 -1.02 -12.59
CA GLY A 91 14.16 -1.33 -13.52
C GLY A 91 13.84 -2.52 -14.45
N PHE A 92 12.80 -3.29 -14.16
CA PHE A 92 12.36 -4.44 -14.94
C PHE A 92 11.11 -4.19 -15.79
N GLY A 93 10.54 -2.97 -15.79
CA GLY A 93 9.32 -2.61 -16.54
C GLY A 93 8.21 -2.01 -15.64
N ASP A 94 7.00 -1.86 -16.18
CA ASP A 94 5.92 -1.09 -15.53
C ASP A 94 5.06 -1.91 -14.55
N LEU A 95 4.76 -1.27 -13.41
CA LEU A 95 3.86 -1.73 -12.36
C LEU A 95 2.49 -1.05 -12.49
N ASN A 96 1.78 -1.40 -13.57
CA ASN A 96 0.49 -0.88 -14.05
C ASN A 96 0.26 0.65 -14.00
N GLY A 97 -0.16 1.20 -15.14
CA GLY A 97 -0.40 2.62 -15.41
C GLY A 97 -1.67 3.25 -14.78
N ASP A 98 -2.51 2.48 -14.09
CA ASP A 98 -3.64 3.03 -13.32
C ASP A 98 -3.17 3.47 -11.93
N SER A 99 -2.42 4.58 -11.86
CA SER A 99 -1.73 5.02 -10.63
C SER A 99 -2.53 4.72 -9.36
N HIS A 100 -2.01 3.85 -8.50
CA HIS A 100 -2.82 3.25 -7.46
C HIS A 100 -3.09 4.27 -6.37
N ARG A 101 -4.36 4.39 -5.99
CA ARG A 101 -4.83 5.34 -4.99
C ARG A 101 -4.45 4.87 -3.59
N LEU A 102 -4.19 5.80 -2.69
CA LEU A 102 -3.71 5.57 -1.34
C LEU A 102 -4.69 6.18 -0.37
N LYS A 103 -5.20 5.40 0.59
CA LYS A 103 -6.14 5.90 1.60
C LYS A 103 -5.42 6.48 2.80
N PRO A 104 -6.03 7.47 3.51
CA PRO A 104 -5.54 7.88 4.82
C PRO A 104 -5.41 6.67 5.74
N LEU A 105 -4.22 6.48 6.30
CA LEU A 105 -3.89 5.45 7.29
C LEU A 105 -3.84 6.04 8.69
N LYS A 106 -3.11 7.15 8.84
CA LYS A 106 -2.87 7.82 10.13
C LYS A 106 -2.41 9.24 9.88
N GLU A 107 -3.13 10.25 10.38
CA GLU A 107 -2.77 11.66 10.23
C GLU A 107 -2.41 12.01 8.76
N ASN A 108 -1.15 12.37 8.49
CA ASN A 108 -0.61 12.71 7.17
C ASN A 108 -0.03 11.50 6.41
N ILE A 109 -0.33 10.27 6.84
CA ILE A 109 0.18 9.03 6.27
C ILE A 109 -0.91 8.39 5.42
N TYR A 110 -0.57 8.06 4.18
CA TYR A 110 -1.47 7.47 3.19
C TYR A 110 -0.86 6.18 2.64
N GLY A 111 -1.68 5.15 2.44
CA GLY A 111 -1.18 3.86 2.00
C GLY A 111 -2.20 2.94 1.36
N ALA A 112 -1.69 1.77 0.95
CA ALA A 112 -2.46 0.66 0.37
C ALA A 112 -1.71 -0.66 0.59
N THR A 113 -2.39 -1.79 0.39
CA THR A 113 -1.77 -3.12 0.43
C THR A 113 -1.42 -3.56 -0.99
N TRP A 114 -0.14 -3.87 -1.24
CA TRP A 114 0.41 -4.19 -2.54
C TRP A 114 1.11 -5.55 -2.57
N ASN A 115 1.16 -6.14 -3.76
CA ASN A 115 2.13 -7.15 -4.13
C ASN A 115 2.71 -6.79 -5.50
N ILE A 116 4.02 -6.50 -5.57
CA ILE A 116 4.67 -5.90 -6.74
C ILE A 116 4.56 -6.84 -7.95
N ALA A 117 4.88 -8.12 -7.78
CA ALA A 117 4.80 -9.11 -8.85
C ALA A 117 3.37 -9.30 -9.38
N GLN A 118 2.36 -9.19 -8.51
CA GLN A 118 0.96 -9.30 -8.91
C GLN A 118 0.41 -8.03 -9.58
N LEU A 119 0.95 -6.86 -9.25
CA LEU A 119 0.63 -5.58 -9.88
C LEU A 119 1.32 -5.38 -11.23
N ALA A 120 2.30 -6.23 -11.57
CA ALA A 120 3.08 -6.16 -12.79
C ALA A 120 2.17 -6.22 -14.04
N THR A 121 2.47 -5.34 -15.00
CA THR A 121 1.83 -5.36 -16.32
C THR A 121 2.80 -5.73 -17.42
N THR A 122 3.92 -5.02 -17.49
CA THR A 122 4.98 -5.22 -18.48
C THR A 122 6.32 -5.56 -17.83
N MET A 123 6.35 -5.70 -16.50
CA MET A 123 7.55 -6.05 -15.74
C MET A 123 8.04 -7.47 -16.09
N ASP A 124 9.34 -7.62 -16.32
CA ASP A 124 10.01 -8.92 -16.44
C ASP A 124 10.12 -9.60 -15.07
N LEU A 125 9.07 -10.34 -14.71
CA LEU A 125 9.01 -11.10 -13.46
C LEU A 125 10.12 -12.16 -13.36
N SER A 126 10.55 -12.74 -14.48
CA SER A 126 11.58 -13.76 -14.47
C SER A 126 12.94 -13.19 -14.07
N ALA A 127 13.26 -11.98 -14.54
CA ALA A 127 14.45 -11.25 -14.12
C ALA A 127 14.34 -10.80 -12.66
N ALA A 128 13.19 -10.28 -12.24
CA ALA A 128 12.97 -9.81 -10.88
C ALA A 128 12.95 -10.94 -9.82
N GLN A 129 12.64 -12.17 -10.23
CA GLN A 129 12.65 -13.38 -9.40
C GLN A 129 13.92 -14.24 -9.61
N THR A 130 14.98 -13.66 -10.17
CA THR A 130 16.30 -14.29 -10.18
C THR A 130 16.93 -14.18 -8.79
N LEU A 131 17.60 -15.23 -8.31
CA LEU A 131 18.27 -15.23 -7.00
C LEU A 131 19.16 -13.99 -6.84
N ASP A 132 19.07 -13.36 -5.67
CA ASP A 132 19.77 -12.12 -5.29
C ASP A 132 19.35 -10.85 -6.08
N ALA A 133 18.35 -10.92 -6.95
CA ALA A 133 17.83 -9.74 -7.64
C ALA A 133 17.11 -8.80 -6.66
N GLU A 134 17.46 -7.52 -6.69
CA GLU A 134 16.72 -6.46 -6.01
C GLU A 134 15.83 -5.75 -7.03
N THR A 135 14.56 -5.51 -6.68
CA THR A 135 13.67 -4.69 -7.50
C THR A 135 13.66 -3.26 -6.97
N PHE A 136 14.21 -2.34 -7.77
CA PHE A 136 14.13 -0.91 -7.53
C PHE A 136 12.80 -0.37 -8.06
N VAL A 137 12.04 0.30 -7.21
CA VAL A 137 10.76 0.91 -7.56
C VAL A 137 10.92 2.42 -7.63
N PHE A 138 10.52 2.95 -8.78
CA PHE A 138 10.48 4.36 -9.09
C PHE A 138 9.01 4.79 -9.12
N GLY A 139 8.75 6.06 -8.85
CA GLY A 139 7.39 6.55 -8.97
C GLY A 139 7.19 7.99 -8.60
N GLN A 140 5.96 8.46 -8.82
CA GLN A 140 5.52 9.82 -8.59
C GLN A 140 4.28 9.77 -7.69
N LEU A 141 4.35 10.46 -6.55
CA LEU A 141 3.24 10.64 -5.63
C LEU A 141 2.52 11.94 -5.97
N PHE A 142 1.23 11.88 -6.24
CA PHE A 142 0.44 13.04 -6.65
C PHE A 142 -0.93 13.06 -5.98
N GLY A 143 -1.57 14.23 -6.01
CA GLY A 143 -2.91 14.42 -5.48
C GLY A 143 -4.00 14.02 -6.47
N PHE A 144 -5.13 13.55 -5.94
CA PHE A 144 -6.35 13.36 -6.72
C PHE A 144 -7.58 13.71 -5.91
N GLU A 145 -8.70 13.89 -6.61
CA GLU A 145 -10.02 14.16 -6.04
C GLU A 145 -10.99 13.04 -6.40
N TYR A 146 -11.84 12.65 -5.45
CA TYR A 146 -12.87 11.63 -5.65
C TYR A 146 -14.18 12.03 -4.99
N THR A 147 -15.29 11.55 -5.53
CA THR A 147 -16.62 11.59 -4.92
C THR A 147 -17.11 10.17 -4.66
N ALA A 148 -18.33 10.03 -4.12
CA ALA A 148 -18.95 8.71 -3.96
C ALA A 148 -19.20 8.01 -5.32
N ASP A 149 -19.49 8.79 -6.36
CA ASP A 149 -19.90 8.28 -7.67
C ASP A 149 -18.80 8.38 -8.74
N ASP A 150 -17.74 9.14 -8.47
CA ASP A 150 -16.60 9.35 -9.38
C ASP A 150 -15.26 9.20 -8.63
N PRO A 151 -14.56 8.07 -8.76
CA PRO A 151 -13.28 7.81 -8.10
C PRO A 151 -12.09 8.57 -8.73
N GLY A 152 -12.34 9.45 -9.70
CA GLY A 152 -11.35 10.27 -10.39
C GLY A 152 -11.85 11.66 -10.77
N ALA A 153 -12.73 12.25 -9.94
CA ALA A 153 -13.30 13.59 -10.13
C ALA A 153 -12.25 14.69 -10.39
N GLY A 154 -11.01 14.48 -9.93
CA GLY A 154 -9.81 15.18 -10.39
C GLY A 154 -8.61 14.24 -10.35
N TRP A 155 -7.74 14.31 -11.35
CA TRP A 155 -6.59 13.39 -11.50
C TRP A 155 -5.31 14.15 -11.87
N TRP A 156 -4.15 13.57 -11.55
CA TRP A 156 -2.82 14.19 -11.76
C TRP A 156 -2.70 15.60 -11.18
N MET A 157 -3.17 15.79 -9.94
CA MET A 157 -3.21 17.10 -9.30
C MET A 157 -1.95 17.37 -8.47
N TRP A 158 -1.50 18.62 -8.52
CA TRP A 158 -0.28 19.08 -7.87
C TRP A 158 -0.59 20.30 -7.00
N PRO A 159 0.05 20.44 -5.82
CA PRO A 159 0.02 21.68 -5.06
C PRO A 159 0.52 22.86 -5.92
N ALA A 160 -0.06 24.03 -5.72
CA ALA A 160 0.31 25.21 -6.50
C ALA A 160 1.80 25.57 -6.28
N GLY A 161 2.53 25.76 -7.37
CA GLY A 161 3.97 26.08 -7.34
C GLY A 161 4.90 24.87 -7.39
N GLU A 162 4.37 23.66 -7.28
CA GLU A 162 5.14 22.42 -7.48
C GLU A 162 5.28 22.09 -8.97
N PRO A 163 6.49 21.77 -9.46
CA PRO A 163 6.66 21.29 -10.82
C PRO A 163 5.90 19.99 -11.06
N VAL A 164 5.16 19.93 -12.16
CA VAL A 164 4.38 18.75 -12.56
C VAL A 164 5.34 17.57 -12.79
N GLY A 165 5.14 16.48 -12.06
CA GLY A 165 5.90 15.23 -12.24
C GLY A 165 7.21 15.13 -11.44
N GLU A 166 7.53 16.08 -10.56
CA GLU A 166 8.81 16.08 -9.81
C GLU A 166 8.71 15.71 -8.33
N THR A 167 7.52 15.54 -7.76
CA THR A 167 7.39 15.31 -6.30
C THR A 167 8.05 14.06 -5.77
N LEU A 168 8.50 13.15 -6.62
CA LEU A 168 9.47 12.11 -6.28
C LEU A 168 10.31 11.92 -7.55
N ASN A 169 11.38 12.72 -7.71
CA ASN A 169 12.15 12.75 -8.96
C ASN A 169 12.81 11.38 -9.21
N PRO A 170 12.47 10.69 -10.31
CA PRO A 170 12.90 9.34 -10.59
C PRO A 170 13.87 9.31 -11.78
N GLY A 171 15.17 9.12 -11.53
CA GLY A 171 16.14 8.98 -12.60
C GLY A 171 17.46 8.34 -12.18
N THR A 172 17.64 7.06 -12.54
CA THR A 172 18.78 6.14 -12.22
C THR A 172 18.61 5.38 -10.91
N ASP A 173 19.23 4.19 -10.77
CA ASP A 173 19.10 3.31 -9.59
C ASP A 173 19.41 4.03 -8.25
N SER A 174 20.22 5.09 -8.29
CA SER A 174 20.50 5.98 -7.14
C SER A 174 19.35 6.93 -6.75
N GLU A 175 18.28 6.98 -7.54
CA GLU A 175 17.09 7.83 -7.34
C GLU A 175 15.80 7.00 -7.23
N ALA A 176 15.90 5.67 -7.07
CA ALA A 176 14.72 4.85 -6.78
C ALA A 176 14.06 5.31 -5.47
N THR A 177 12.72 5.28 -5.44
CA THR A 177 11.98 5.64 -4.23
C THR A 177 12.26 4.64 -3.11
N PHE A 178 12.21 3.36 -3.43
CA PHE A 178 12.53 2.26 -2.53
C PHE A 178 12.98 1.03 -3.31
N LYS A 179 13.47 0.02 -2.59
CA LYS A 179 13.82 -1.29 -3.15
C LYS A 179 13.30 -2.43 -2.28
N THR A 180 13.11 -3.59 -2.90
CA THR A 180 12.84 -4.87 -2.22
C THR A 180 14.10 -5.43 -1.57
N LEU A 181 13.95 -6.48 -0.75
CA LEU A 181 15.06 -7.38 -0.45
C LEU A 181 15.56 -8.09 -1.72
N PRO A 182 16.82 -8.58 -1.71
CA PRO A 182 17.29 -9.55 -2.68
C PRO A 182 16.39 -10.78 -2.70
N TYR A 183 16.01 -11.22 -3.90
CA TYR A 183 15.08 -12.33 -4.06
C TYR A 183 15.67 -13.65 -3.59
N THR A 184 14.91 -14.40 -2.79
CA THR A 184 15.27 -15.76 -2.36
C THR A 184 14.19 -16.79 -2.69
N GLY A 185 12.97 -16.32 -3.00
CA GLY A 185 11.79 -17.16 -3.21
C GLY A 185 11.20 -17.71 -1.91
N THR A 186 11.65 -17.23 -0.75
CA THR A 186 11.16 -17.72 0.55
C THR A 186 10.05 -16.85 1.14
N LYS A 187 9.85 -15.64 0.61
CA LYS A 187 8.85 -14.68 1.07
C LYS A 187 7.81 -14.40 -0.01
N THR A 188 6.95 -15.38 -0.28
CA THR A 188 5.86 -15.26 -1.26
C THR A 188 4.52 -15.09 -0.57
N SER A 189 3.58 -14.39 -1.18
CA SER A 189 2.21 -14.27 -0.67
C SER A 189 1.15 -14.80 -1.65
N PRO A 190 -0.01 -15.27 -1.15
CA PRO A 190 -1.11 -15.67 -2.02
C PRO A 190 -1.63 -14.52 -2.88
N GLU A 191 -2.32 -14.89 -3.96
CA GLU A 191 -3.02 -13.93 -4.80
C GLU A 191 -4.20 -13.29 -4.06
N PHE A 192 -4.46 -12.02 -4.38
CA PHE A 192 -5.63 -11.27 -3.92
C PHE A 192 -6.01 -10.20 -4.95
N TYR A 193 -7.27 -9.78 -4.90
CA TYR A 193 -7.82 -8.74 -5.76
C TYR A 193 -8.48 -7.65 -4.91
N ASN A 194 -8.57 -6.43 -5.44
CA ASN A 194 -9.20 -5.31 -4.73
C ASN A 194 -10.67 -5.55 -4.40
N ASP A 195 -11.40 -6.29 -5.25
CA ASP A 195 -12.82 -6.61 -5.09
C ASP A 195 -13.08 -7.73 -4.07
N ASP A 196 -12.03 -8.34 -3.51
CA ASP A 196 -12.13 -9.17 -2.31
C ASP A 196 -12.39 -8.33 -1.03
N TYR A 197 -12.26 -6.99 -1.12
CA TYR A 197 -12.32 -6.08 0.03
C TYR A 197 -13.17 -4.84 -0.24
N ASP A 198 -14.00 -4.48 0.74
CA ASP A 198 -14.69 -3.19 0.73
C ASP A 198 -13.72 -2.03 0.95
N GLY A 199 -14.07 -0.86 0.41
CA GLY A 199 -13.40 0.38 0.77
C GLY A 199 -12.14 0.67 -0.03
N LEU A 200 -12.10 0.30 -1.32
CA LEU A 200 -11.27 0.96 -2.33
C LEU A 200 -12.13 1.82 -3.26
N TRP A 201 -11.48 2.72 -4.00
CA TRP A 201 -12.18 3.54 -4.98
C TRP A 201 -12.24 2.81 -6.33
N GLY A 202 -13.43 2.70 -6.91
CA GLY A 202 -13.61 2.07 -8.22
C GLY A 202 -13.73 0.55 -8.17
N GLU A 203 -14.63 0.02 -7.32
CA GLU A 203 -14.98 -1.41 -7.16
C GLU A 203 -15.40 -2.12 -8.47
N ASN A 204 -15.53 -1.40 -9.59
CA ASN A 204 -15.98 -1.91 -10.88
C ASN A 204 -14.89 -2.65 -11.68
N TYR A 205 -13.65 -2.74 -11.19
CA TYR A 205 -12.57 -3.45 -11.89
C TYR A 205 -11.70 -4.26 -10.92
N PRO A 206 -11.61 -5.60 -11.08
CA PRO A 206 -10.71 -6.43 -10.28
C PRO A 206 -9.25 -6.13 -10.65
N ILE A 207 -8.52 -5.52 -9.72
CA ILE A 207 -7.09 -5.23 -9.79
C ILE A 207 -6.38 -6.23 -8.88
N LYS A 208 -5.57 -7.10 -9.48
CA LYS A 208 -4.76 -8.09 -8.79
C LYS A 208 -3.63 -7.42 -8.01
N GLY A 209 -3.35 -7.88 -6.79
CA GLY A 209 -2.23 -7.40 -5.98
C GLY A 209 -2.44 -6.02 -5.36
N TYR A 210 -3.67 -5.50 -5.33
CA TYR A 210 -4.02 -4.20 -4.78
C TYR A 210 -5.22 -4.32 -3.84
N ALA A 211 -5.13 -3.78 -2.63
CA ALA A 211 -6.19 -3.83 -1.62
C ALA A 211 -6.11 -2.60 -0.69
N PRO A 212 -7.16 -2.27 0.08
CA PRO A 212 -7.06 -1.23 1.10
C PRO A 212 -5.92 -1.54 2.07
N ALA A 213 -5.32 -0.49 2.65
CA ALA A 213 -4.22 -0.67 3.58
C ALA A 213 -4.65 -1.45 4.83
N CYS A 214 -3.76 -2.30 5.35
CA CYS A 214 -4.00 -3.10 6.55
C CYS A 214 -5.18 -4.08 6.46
N THR A 215 -5.66 -4.41 5.26
CA THR A 215 -6.58 -5.52 5.11
C THR A 215 -5.85 -6.83 5.37
N VAL A 216 -6.44 -7.66 6.24
CA VAL A 216 -5.99 -9.03 6.39
C VAL A 216 -6.41 -9.74 5.11
N ILE A 217 -5.47 -10.44 4.45
CA ILE A 217 -5.82 -11.35 3.36
C ILE A 217 -6.66 -12.49 3.97
N SER A 218 -7.96 -12.27 4.12
CA SER A 218 -8.89 -13.20 4.75
C SER A 218 -9.36 -14.22 3.72
N GLY A 219 -8.40 -14.90 3.09
CA GLY A 219 -8.62 -16.05 2.24
C GLY A 219 -7.87 -17.23 2.80
N VAL A 220 -8.57 -18.23 3.34
CA VAL A 220 -8.00 -19.58 3.37
C VAL A 220 -8.04 -20.05 1.92
N ASN A 221 -6.95 -19.86 1.16
CA ASN A 221 -6.92 -20.14 -0.29
C ASN A 221 -6.93 -21.63 -0.65
N SER A 222 -7.07 -22.51 0.33
CA SER A 222 -7.34 -23.94 0.17
C SER A 222 -7.84 -24.47 1.50
N PRO A 223 -9.14 -24.32 1.85
CA PRO A 223 -9.67 -25.18 2.89
C PRO A 223 -9.38 -26.61 2.42
N ILE A 224 -8.75 -27.42 3.26
CA ILE A 224 -8.71 -28.86 3.00
C ILE A 224 -10.18 -29.30 3.07
N ILE A 225 -10.86 -29.29 1.93
CA ILE A 225 -12.22 -29.79 1.78
C ILE A 225 -12.08 -31.28 1.57
N SER A 226 -11.98 -31.96 2.70
CA SER A 226 -12.18 -33.40 2.72
C SER A 226 -13.65 -33.70 2.48
N ASN A 227 -13.91 -34.63 1.56
CA ASN A 227 -15.24 -35.22 1.36
C ASN A 227 -15.47 -36.43 2.27
N SER A 228 -14.50 -36.79 3.11
CA SER A 228 -14.63 -37.89 4.07
C SER A 228 -15.77 -37.59 5.06
N PRO A 229 -16.48 -38.61 5.57
CA PRO A 229 -17.57 -38.41 6.52
C PRO A 229 -17.16 -37.57 7.73
N ILE A 230 -18.09 -36.76 8.24
CA ILE A 230 -17.90 -35.99 9.47
C ILE A 230 -18.10 -36.92 10.66
N ILE A 231 -17.09 -37.01 11.53
CA ILE A 231 -17.13 -37.83 12.76
C ILE A 231 -17.41 -37.01 14.00
N SER A 232 -17.15 -35.69 13.98
CA SER A 232 -17.51 -34.81 15.09
C SER A 232 -17.79 -33.39 14.63
N ARG A 233 -18.65 -32.72 15.41
CA ARG A 233 -18.99 -31.31 15.26
C ARG A 233 -18.82 -30.63 16.61
N LYS A 234 -18.27 -29.43 16.61
CA LYS A 234 -18.15 -28.56 17.77
C LYS A 234 -18.62 -27.16 17.38
N TYR A 235 -19.43 -26.55 18.23
CA TYR A 235 -19.92 -25.19 18.01
C TYR A 235 -19.19 -24.24 18.95
N ILE A 236 -18.79 -23.08 18.46
CA ILE A 236 -17.97 -22.11 19.20
C ILE A 236 -18.62 -20.74 19.04
N SER A 237 -18.84 -20.02 20.14
CA SER A 237 -19.32 -18.65 20.10
C SER A 237 -18.31 -17.71 19.45
N ILE A 238 -18.74 -16.51 19.07
CA ILE A 238 -17.82 -15.48 18.57
C ILE A 238 -16.76 -15.05 19.61
N GLN A 239 -16.99 -15.33 20.89
CA GLN A 239 -16.05 -15.09 21.98
C GLN A 239 -15.10 -16.28 22.22
N GLY A 240 -15.15 -17.33 21.39
CA GLY A 240 -14.27 -18.50 21.50
C GLY A 240 -14.71 -19.55 22.53
N MET A 241 -15.94 -19.47 23.04
CA MET A 241 -16.47 -20.46 23.98
C MET A 241 -17.12 -21.64 23.26
N GLU A 242 -16.79 -22.86 23.66
CA GLU A 242 -17.49 -24.06 23.19
C GLU A 242 -18.95 -24.06 23.66
N LEU A 243 -19.86 -24.36 22.74
CA LEU A 243 -21.29 -24.43 22.96
C LEU A 243 -21.74 -25.89 22.94
N ALA A 244 -22.64 -26.24 23.86
CA ALA A 244 -23.15 -27.61 24.00
C ALA A 244 -24.00 -28.06 22.81
N GLU A 245 -24.61 -27.10 22.11
CA GLU A 245 -25.50 -27.33 20.97
C GLU A 245 -25.33 -26.22 19.94
N GLU A 246 -25.83 -26.48 18.73
CA GLU A 246 -25.80 -25.51 17.64
C GLU A 246 -26.70 -24.30 17.98
N PRO A 247 -26.20 -23.05 17.84
CA PRO A 247 -27.02 -21.87 18.05
C PRO A 247 -28.25 -21.85 17.13
N ILE A 248 -29.41 -21.51 17.71
CA ILE A 248 -30.66 -21.35 16.96
C ILE A 248 -30.58 -20.10 16.06
N TYR A 249 -29.93 -19.03 16.54
CA TYR A 249 -29.74 -17.76 15.83
C TYR A 249 -28.38 -17.14 16.17
N GLY A 250 -27.91 -16.21 15.33
CA GLY A 250 -26.69 -15.43 15.53
C GLY A 250 -25.50 -15.93 14.73
N ILE A 251 -24.34 -15.31 14.95
CA ILE A 251 -23.05 -15.70 14.36
C ILE A 251 -22.36 -16.69 15.30
N TYR A 252 -21.81 -17.77 14.75
CA TYR A 252 -20.98 -18.74 15.48
C TYR A 252 -20.01 -19.43 14.54
N PHE A 253 -19.04 -20.16 15.10
CA PHE A 253 -18.16 -21.03 14.35
C PHE A 253 -18.58 -22.49 14.53
N GLU A 254 -18.61 -23.25 13.45
CA GLU A 254 -18.71 -24.71 13.47
C GLU A 254 -17.35 -25.30 13.11
N GLN A 255 -16.78 -26.08 14.01
CA GLN A 255 -15.60 -26.90 13.76
C GLN A 255 -16.03 -28.34 13.49
N VAL A 256 -15.66 -28.89 12.33
CA VAL A 256 -15.92 -30.29 11.98
C VAL A 256 -14.60 -31.08 11.94
N MET A 257 -14.63 -32.31 12.44
CA MET A 257 -13.57 -33.29 12.25
C MET A 257 -14.08 -34.39 11.32
N ARG A 258 -13.24 -34.78 10.35
CA ARG A 258 -13.56 -35.85 9.40
C ARG A 258 -12.74 -37.11 9.66
N GLU A 259 -13.19 -38.24 9.11
CA GLU A 259 -12.55 -39.56 9.29
C GLU A 259 -11.07 -39.59 8.91
N ASP A 260 -10.65 -38.77 7.95
CA ASP A 260 -9.25 -38.65 7.54
C ASP A 260 -8.40 -37.75 8.45
N GLY A 261 -8.95 -37.30 9.58
CA GLY A 261 -8.30 -36.42 10.53
C GLY A 261 -8.33 -34.94 10.14
N THR A 262 -8.94 -34.57 9.01
CA THR A 262 -9.08 -33.18 8.60
C THR A 262 -10.00 -32.43 9.57
N ILE A 263 -9.55 -31.26 9.99
CA ILE A 263 -10.34 -30.32 10.80
C ILE A 263 -10.67 -29.11 9.92
N GLN A 264 -11.96 -28.75 9.83
CA GLN A 264 -12.41 -27.56 9.13
C GLN A 264 -13.21 -26.67 10.09
N VAL A 265 -13.12 -25.35 9.91
CA VAL A 265 -13.87 -24.37 10.71
C VAL A 265 -14.67 -23.47 9.77
N PHE A 266 -15.99 -23.41 9.97
CA PHE A 266 -16.92 -22.61 9.21
C PHE A 266 -17.45 -21.47 10.09
N LYS A 267 -17.46 -20.24 9.57
CA LYS A 267 -18.19 -19.13 10.17
C LYS A 267 -19.63 -19.17 9.64
N LEU A 268 -20.60 -19.34 10.53
CA LEU A 268 -22.01 -19.47 10.19
C LEU A 268 -22.82 -18.30 10.76
N PHE A 269 -23.87 -17.90 10.04
CA PHE A 269 -24.85 -16.92 10.48
C PHE A 269 -26.26 -17.48 10.30
N LYS A 270 -27.03 -17.55 11.39
CA LYS A 270 -28.44 -17.95 11.38
C LYS A 270 -29.34 -16.77 11.75
N SER A 271 -30.20 -16.35 10.83
CA SER A 271 -31.20 -15.32 11.07
C SER A 271 -32.55 -15.91 11.51
N LYS A 272 -33.32 -15.13 12.28
CA LYS A 272 -34.76 -15.38 12.43
C LYS A 272 -35.43 -15.01 11.09
N ASN A 273 -36.14 -15.95 10.48
CA ASN A 273 -37.10 -15.63 9.42
C ASN A 273 -38.30 -14.87 10.00
#